data_AF-X0V3J2-F1
#
_entry.id   AF-X0V3J2-F1
#
_cell.length_a   1.000
_cell.length_b   1.000
_cell.length_c   1.000
_cell.angle_alpha   90.00
_cell.angle_beta   90.00
_cell.angle_gamma   90.00
#
_symmetry.space_group_name_H-M   'P 1'
#
loop_
_entity.id
_entity.type
_entity.pdbx_description
1 polymer ?
#
loop_
_entity_poly.entity_id
_entity_poly.type
_entity_poly.pdbx_seq_one_letter_code
_entity_poly.pdbx_strand_id
1 'polypeptide(L)'
;IPFFIEEFIRSLKELEIIERKDNRYSLAKDIHGLTIPSTIQDVIMARVDSLPDGAKEVLQTGSAIEREFSYDLIKEVTGLPEKELMSKLSALKDSELLYERGIYPQSTYIFRHALTREVVYDSILTKRKKKLHDEIGNAIEELYKDNIDEHYGVLSEHYATSENYEKGAEYSSLAAKKARKEASFNDAIAYGEKSAVCLEKLPRTKDVDKKIIDAKVTLGLYYNQMFHHVEAKEAVEPIIELALELDYKPRISQIYTIIGTYAGMI
;
A
#
# COMPACT_ATOMS: atom_id res chain seq x y z
N ILE A 1 13.42 5.77 -24.70
CA ILE A 1 14.63 4.95 -24.45
C ILE A 1 14.27 4.00 -23.32
N PRO A 2 14.60 2.69 -23.37
CA PRO A 2 14.31 1.77 -22.28
C PRO A 2 14.97 2.26 -20.98
N PHE A 3 14.18 2.36 -19.89
CA PHE A 3 14.64 2.80 -18.56
C PHE A 3 15.96 2.13 -18.14
N PHE A 4 16.11 0.85 -18.46
CA PHE A 4 17.34 0.10 -18.21
C PHE A 4 18.60 0.73 -18.81
N ILE A 5 18.54 1.15 -20.07
CA ILE A 5 19.69 1.71 -20.77
C ILE A 5 20.03 3.08 -20.17
N GLU A 6 19.00 3.86 -19.80
CA GLU A 6 19.19 5.16 -19.15
C GLU A 6 19.89 5.02 -17.79
N GLU A 7 19.38 4.13 -16.93
CA GLU A 7 19.95 3.89 -15.60
C GLU A 7 21.34 3.29 -15.65
N PHE A 8 21.57 2.33 -16.55
CA PHE A 8 22.87 1.66 -16.68
C PHE A 8 23.95 2.64 -17.14
N ILE A 9 23.69 3.42 -18.20
CA ILE A 9 24.65 4.43 -18.69
C ILE A 9 24.89 5.52 -17.64
N ARG A 10 23.86 5.91 -16.89
CA ARG A 10 23.99 6.90 -15.82
C ARG A 10 24.85 6.39 -14.67
N SER A 11 24.63 5.17 -14.19
CA SER A 11 25.44 4.56 -13.13
C SER A 11 26.90 4.42 -13.56
N LEU A 12 27.18 4.05 -14.81
CA LEU A 12 28.54 4.04 -15.33
C LEU A 12 29.21 5.42 -15.28
N LYS A 13 28.43 6.50 -15.48
CA LYS A 13 28.95 7.87 -15.40
C LYS A 13 29.17 8.31 -13.94
N GLU A 14 28.23 8.01 -13.04
CA GLU A 14 28.29 8.36 -11.61
C GLU A 14 29.43 7.63 -10.88
N LEU A 15 29.68 6.37 -11.22
CA LEU A 15 30.83 5.60 -10.74
C LEU A 15 32.16 6.01 -11.41
N GLU A 16 32.13 7.02 -12.29
CA GLU A 16 33.25 7.50 -13.10
C GLU A 16 33.93 6.37 -13.89
N ILE A 17 33.14 5.42 -14.36
CA ILE A 17 33.59 4.28 -15.19
C ILE A 17 33.71 4.74 -16.63
N ILE A 18 32.74 5.54 -17.08
CA ILE A 18 32.74 6.17 -18.39
C ILE A 18 32.82 7.69 -18.26
N GLU A 19 33.61 8.31 -19.12
CA GLU A 19 33.67 9.76 -19.30
C GLU A 19 33.21 10.11 -20.72
N ARG A 20 32.69 11.34 -20.89
CA ARG A 20 32.35 11.88 -22.21
C ARG A 20 33.39 12.93 -22.61
N LYS A 21 34.14 12.67 -23.68
CA LYS A 21 35.09 13.59 -24.31
C LYS A 21 34.77 13.71 -25.80
N ASP A 22 34.71 14.94 -26.32
CA ASP A 22 34.48 15.24 -27.74
C ASP A 22 33.32 14.46 -28.37
N ASN A 23 32.18 14.44 -27.65
CA ASN A 23 30.97 13.74 -28.07
C ASN A 23 31.09 12.20 -28.19
N ARG A 24 32.14 11.61 -27.62
CA ARG A 24 32.38 10.17 -27.53
C ARG A 24 32.47 9.75 -26.06
N TYR A 25 32.01 8.54 -25.76
CA TYR A 25 32.19 7.94 -24.43
C TYR A 25 33.44 7.05 -24.45
N SER A 26 34.30 7.20 -23.44
CA SER A 26 35.48 6.37 -23.21
C SER A 26 35.50 5.84 -21.78
N LEU A 27 36.14 4.69 -21.58
CA LEU A 27 36.40 4.19 -20.23
C LEU A 27 37.41 5.10 -19.53
N ALA A 28 37.07 5.58 -18.34
CA ALA A 28 37.91 6.46 -17.54
C ALA A 28 38.82 5.70 -16.56
N LYS A 29 38.48 4.43 -16.24
CA LYS A 29 39.20 3.57 -15.30
C LYS A 29 39.43 2.18 -15.90
N ASP A 30 40.47 1.50 -15.42
CA ASP A 30 40.70 0.09 -15.76
C ASP A 30 39.54 -0.76 -15.22
N ILE A 31 39.00 -1.62 -16.07
CA ILE A 31 37.78 -2.41 -15.80
C ILE A 31 38.09 -3.58 -14.87
N HIS A 32 39.37 -3.91 -14.68
CA HIS A 32 39.83 -4.98 -13.80
C HIS A 32 39.71 -4.57 -12.33
N GLY A 33 38.64 -5.03 -11.66
CA GLY A 33 38.36 -4.79 -10.24
C GLY A 33 37.09 -3.99 -9.96
N LEU A 34 36.36 -3.62 -11.02
CA LEU A 34 35.17 -2.81 -10.93
C LEU A 34 33.93 -3.68 -10.68
N THR A 35 33.19 -3.44 -9.60
CA THR A 35 31.91 -4.12 -9.35
C THR A 35 30.84 -3.52 -10.27
N ILE A 36 30.69 -4.09 -11.46
CA ILE A 36 29.60 -3.72 -12.37
C ILE A 36 28.29 -4.26 -11.77
N PRO A 37 27.27 -3.40 -11.57
CA PRO A 37 25.94 -3.84 -11.17
C PRO A 37 25.45 -4.96 -12.10
N SER A 38 25.12 -6.11 -11.51
CA SER A 38 24.72 -7.29 -12.28
C SER A 38 23.26 -7.23 -12.73
N THR A 39 22.48 -6.37 -12.06
CA THR A 39 21.05 -6.19 -12.29
C THR A 39 20.66 -4.71 -12.29
N ILE A 40 19.48 -4.39 -12.81
CA ILE A 40 18.91 -3.03 -12.72
C ILE A 40 18.63 -2.61 -11.28
N GLN A 41 18.29 -3.58 -10.43
CA GLN A 41 18.08 -3.36 -9.01
C GLN A 41 19.37 -2.86 -8.35
N ASP A 42 20.51 -3.48 -8.65
CA ASP A 42 21.82 -3.04 -8.16
C ASP A 42 22.15 -1.62 -8.63
N VAL A 43 21.84 -1.30 -9.89
CA VAL A 43 22.02 0.05 -10.46
C VAL A 43 21.19 1.08 -9.70
N ILE A 44 19.90 0.81 -9.50
CA ILE A 44 18.99 1.72 -8.79
C ILE A 44 19.44 1.88 -7.33
N MET A 45 19.81 0.78 -6.66
CA MET A 45 20.25 0.83 -5.27
C MET A 45 21.56 1.59 -5.09
N ALA A 46 22.52 1.45 -6.00
CA ALA A 46 23.74 2.26 -5.97
C ALA A 46 23.45 3.77 -6.03
N ARG A 47 22.43 4.19 -6.80
CA ARG A 47 21.98 5.59 -6.86
C ARG A 47 21.27 6.04 -5.58
N VAL A 48 20.48 5.15 -4.99
CA VAL A 48 19.79 5.41 -3.73
C VAL A 48 20.80 5.52 -2.58
N ASP A 49 21.86 4.72 -2.61
CA ASP A 49 22.93 4.71 -1.60
C ASP A 49 23.91 5.88 -1.74
N SER A 50 23.96 6.54 -2.90
CA SER A 50 24.76 7.76 -3.11
C SER A 50 24.03 9.05 -2.73
N LEU A 51 22.77 8.96 -2.27
CA LEU A 51 21.99 10.11 -1.84
C LEU A 51 22.58 10.76 -0.57
N PRO A 52 22.46 12.10 -0.43
CA PRO A 52 22.84 12.78 0.81
C PRO A 52 22.09 12.26 2.04
N ASP A 53 22.69 12.42 3.20
CA ASP A 53 22.18 11.93 4.49
C ASP A 53 20.68 12.24 4.70
N GLY A 54 19.90 11.20 4.96
CA GLY A 54 18.49 11.31 5.25
C GLY A 54 17.56 11.43 4.03
N ALA A 55 18.08 11.67 2.81
CA ALA A 55 17.24 11.76 1.61
C ALA A 55 16.72 10.36 1.18
N LYS A 56 17.53 9.31 1.40
CA LYS A 56 17.13 7.92 1.20
C LYS A 56 15.89 7.55 2.02
N GLU A 57 15.82 7.98 3.27
CA GLU A 57 14.71 7.72 4.18
C GLU A 57 13.42 8.40 3.73
N VAL A 58 13.51 9.63 3.18
CA VAL A 58 12.36 10.32 2.57
C VAL A 58 11.90 9.58 1.32
N LEU A 59 12.83 9.11 0.48
CA LEU A 59 12.50 8.33 -0.71
C LEU A 59 11.84 6.98 -0.35
N GLN A 60 12.35 6.29 0.67
CA GLN A 60 11.74 5.05 1.19
C GLN A 60 10.35 5.29 1.78
N THR A 61 10.15 6.42 2.47
CA THR A 61 8.82 6.80 2.97
C THR A 61 7.87 7.06 1.81
N GLY A 62 8.30 7.84 0.82
CA GLY A 62 7.53 8.09 -0.39
C GLY A 62 7.18 6.82 -1.16
N SER A 63 8.08 5.84 -1.22
CA SER A 63 7.84 4.59 -1.96
C SER A 63 6.77 3.70 -1.31
N ALA A 64 6.59 3.83 0.01
CA ALA A 64 5.57 3.17 0.80
C ALA A 64 4.21 3.88 0.77
N ILE A 65 4.15 5.16 0.40
CA ILE A 65 2.89 5.88 0.14
C ILE A 65 2.33 5.33 -1.17
N GLU A 66 2.77 5.86 -2.31
CA GLU A 66 2.36 5.45 -3.64
C GLU A 66 3.39 5.93 -4.68
N ARG A 67 3.07 5.83 -5.98
CA ARG A 67 3.91 6.41 -7.05
C ARG A 67 3.91 7.94 -7.04
N GLU A 68 2.82 8.54 -6.59
CA GLU A 68 2.66 9.98 -6.44
C GLU A 68 2.19 10.29 -5.02
N PHE A 69 2.74 11.34 -4.42
CA PHE A 69 2.35 11.77 -3.07
C PHE A 69 2.46 13.30 -2.94
N SER A 70 1.62 13.89 -2.09
CA SER A 70 1.64 15.34 -1.84
C SER A 70 2.75 15.73 -0.85
N TYR A 71 3.16 17.00 -0.91
CA TYR A 71 4.06 17.58 0.09
C TYR A 71 3.51 17.44 1.51
N ASP A 72 2.24 17.75 1.72
CA ASP A 72 1.61 17.70 3.04
C ASP A 72 1.63 16.29 3.64
N LEU A 73 1.38 15.26 2.82
CA LEU A 73 1.41 13.87 3.27
C LEU A 73 2.81 13.42 3.68
N ILE A 74 3.84 13.68 2.84
CA ILE A 74 5.21 13.30 3.21
C ILE A 74 5.73 14.10 4.41
N LYS A 75 5.29 15.35 4.58
CA LYS A 75 5.60 16.17 5.75
C LYS A 75 5.00 15.59 7.02
N GLU A 76 3.73 15.24 6.99
CA GLU A 76 3.03 14.66 8.14
C GLU A 76 3.66 13.31 8.55
N VAL A 77 3.91 12.43 7.59
CA VAL A 77 4.49 11.10 7.87
C VAL A 77 5.93 11.18 8.40
N THR A 78 6.75 12.06 7.83
CA THR A 78 8.16 12.16 8.23
C THR A 78 8.36 12.97 9.51
N GLY A 79 7.44 13.88 9.83
CA GLY A 79 7.56 14.81 10.97
C GLY A 79 8.77 15.75 10.88
N LEU A 80 9.40 15.85 9.71
CA LEU A 80 10.62 16.63 9.53
C LEU A 80 10.31 18.14 9.52
N PRO A 81 11.21 18.98 10.07
CA PRO A 81 11.13 20.42 9.86
C PRO A 81 11.13 20.76 8.37
N GLU A 82 10.30 21.71 7.99
CA GLU A 82 10.06 22.07 6.59
C GLU A 82 11.35 22.31 5.78
N LYS A 83 12.29 23.08 6.34
CA LYS A 83 13.57 23.37 5.70
C LYS A 83 14.37 22.09 5.43
N GLU A 84 14.35 21.14 6.35
CA GLU A 84 15.06 19.88 6.22
C GLU A 84 14.41 18.98 5.16
N LEU A 85 13.09 18.85 5.20
CA LEU A 85 12.32 18.08 4.22
C LEU A 85 12.51 18.64 2.79
N MET A 86 12.41 19.96 2.62
CA MET A 86 12.61 20.62 1.32
C MET A 86 14.03 20.40 0.78
N SER A 87 15.05 20.42 1.65
CA SER A 87 16.42 20.11 1.24
C SER A 87 16.55 18.68 0.71
N LYS A 88 15.92 17.71 1.39
CA LYS A 88 15.93 16.29 0.97
C LYS A 88 15.15 16.09 -0.33
N LEU A 89 13.96 16.68 -0.45
CA LEU A 89 13.16 16.63 -1.68
C LEU A 89 13.89 17.29 -2.85
N SER A 90 14.64 18.37 -2.62
CA SER A 90 15.52 18.96 -3.64
C SER A 90 16.57 17.97 -4.11
N ALA A 91 17.30 17.33 -3.18
CA ALA A 91 18.29 16.32 -3.53
C ALA A 91 17.70 15.16 -4.35
N LEU A 92 16.50 14.67 -3.99
CA LEU A 92 15.81 13.62 -4.73
C LEU A 92 15.42 14.02 -6.16
N LYS A 93 15.10 15.31 -6.37
CA LYS A 93 14.84 15.88 -7.71
C LYS A 93 16.12 16.07 -8.50
N ASP A 94 17.18 16.57 -7.87
CA ASP A 94 18.49 16.77 -8.50
C ASP A 94 19.11 15.43 -8.93
N SER A 95 18.84 14.37 -8.17
CA SER A 95 19.16 12.98 -8.53
C SER A 95 18.17 12.37 -9.54
N GLU A 96 17.18 13.11 -10.04
CA GLU A 96 16.15 12.65 -10.99
C GLU A 96 15.35 11.41 -10.54
N LEU A 97 15.29 11.12 -9.24
CA LEU A 97 14.48 10.01 -8.71
C LEU A 97 13.01 10.41 -8.60
N LEU A 98 12.77 11.69 -8.30
CA LEU A 98 11.43 12.29 -8.23
C LEU A 98 11.30 13.47 -9.20
N TYR A 99 10.08 13.71 -9.68
CA TYR A 99 9.65 14.95 -10.31
C TYR A 99 8.65 15.67 -9.43
N GLU A 100 8.70 16.99 -9.44
CA GLU A 100 7.72 17.84 -8.78
C GLU A 100 6.72 18.38 -9.80
N ARG A 101 5.44 18.29 -9.46
CA ARG A 101 4.34 18.88 -10.22
C ARG A 101 3.58 19.84 -9.31
N GLY A 102 3.10 20.94 -9.87
CA GLY A 102 2.41 21.99 -9.11
C GLY A 102 3.37 22.99 -8.48
N ILE A 103 2.84 23.86 -7.63
CA ILE A 103 3.60 24.91 -6.95
C ILE A 103 3.42 24.70 -5.45
N TYR A 104 4.51 24.77 -4.71
CA TYR A 104 4.51 24.69 -3.25
C TYR A 104 3.48 25.65 -2.62
N PRO A 105 2.71 25.23 -1.59
CA PRO A 105 2.74 23.90 -0.94
C PRO A 105 1.85 22.84 -1.62
N GLN A 106 1.12 23.20 -2.68
CA GLN A 106 0.27 22.30 -3.45
C GLN A 106 1.08 21.41 -4.42
N SER A 107 2.35 21.15 -4.12
CA SER A 107 3.21 20.33 -4.96
C SER A 107 3.01 18.85 -4.68
N THR A 108 3.05 18.06 -5.75
CA THR A 108 3.10 16.60 -5.68
C THR A 108 4.45 16.11 -6.20
N TYR A 109 4.93 15.04 -5.59
CA TYR A 109 6.17 14.38 -5.96
C TYR A 109 5.84 13.03 -6.57
N ILE A 110 6.45 12.76 -7.73
CA ILE A 110 6.17 11.57 -8.54
C ILE A 110 7.47 10.83 -8.78
N PHE A 111 7.49 9.52 -8.48
CA PHE A 111 8.59 8.66 -8.91
C PHE A 111 8.69 8.65 -10.43
N ARG A 112 9.87 9.03 -10.94
CA ARG A 112 10.13 9.08 -12.39
C ARG A 112 9.80 7.74 -13.05
N HIS A 113 10.19 6.65 -12.38
CA HIS A 113 9.98 5.29 -12.86
C HIS A 113 9.34 4.43 -11.78
N ALA A 114 8.31 3.66 -12.18
CA ALA A 114 7.62 2.74 -11.27
C ALA A 114 8.57 1.67 -10.69
N LEU A 115 9.52 1.19 -11.50
CA LEU A 115 10.54 0.22 -11.06
C LEU A 115 11.48 0.80 -9.99
N THR A 116 11.83 2.10 -10.06
CA THR A 116 12.60 2.75 -8.98
C THR A 116 11.83 2.70 -7.66
N ARG A 117 10.53 3.03 -7.68
CA ARG A 117 9.69 2.96 -6.49
C ARG A 117 9.65 1.55 -5.90
N GLU A 118 9.44 0.55 -6.76
CA GLU A 118 9.37 -0.86 -6.37
C GLU A 118 10.69 -1.31 -5.71
N VAL A 119 11.83 -1.07 -6.36
CA VAL A 119 13.15 -1.41 -5.82
C VAL A 119 13.43 -0.71 -4.49
N VAL A 120 13.10 0.58 -4.39
CA VAL A 120 13.27 1.34 -3.14
C VAL A 120 12.35 0.77 -2.05
N TYR A 121 11.08 0.50 -2.36
CA TYR A 121 10.14 -0.09 -1.41
C TYR A 121 10.62 -1.47 -0.94
N ASP A 122 11.09 -2.33 -1.85
CA ASP A 122 11.56 -3.67 -1.52
C ASP A 122 12.88 -3.71 -0.76
N SER A 123 13.67 -2.63 -0.81
CA SER A 123 14.83 -2.45 0.07
C SER A 123 14.46 -2.24 1.56
N ILE A 124 13.20 -1.93 1.87
CA ILE A 124 12.75 -1.63 3.24
C ILE A 124 12.52 -2.93 4.01
N LEU A 125 13.15 -3.07 5.18
CA LEU A 125 12.94 -4.20 6.09
C LEU A 125 11.46 -4.32 6.49
N THR A 126 10.94 -5.55 6.55
CA THR A 126 9.53 -5.84 6.86
C THR A 126 9.01 -5.12 8.11
N LYS A 127 9.80 -5.09 9.20
CA LYS A 127 9.41 -4.39 10.43
C LYS A 127 9.27 -2.87 10.22
N ARG A 128 10.13 -2.28 9.37
CA ARG A 128 10.06 -0.86 9.03
C ARG A 128 8.90 -0.57 8.07
N LYS A 129 8.63 -1.46 7.11
CA LYS A 129 7.42 -1.37 6.24
C LYS A 129 6.16 -1.28 7.10
N LYS A 130 5.96 -2.22 8.04
CA LYS A 130 4.79 -2.20 8.94
C LYS A 130 4.63 -0.87 9.66
N LYS A 131 5.72 -0.36 10.26
CA LYS A 131 5.72 0.94 10.94
C LYS A 131 5.37 2.10 9.99
N LEU A 132 5.99 2.15 8.81
CA LEU A 132 5.70 3.18 7.81
C LEU A 132 4.24 3.15 7.36
N HIS A 133 3.68 1.97 7.10
CA HIS A 133 2.27 1.86 6.72
C HIS A 133 1.33 2.35 7.82
N ASP A 134 1.63 2.12 9.11
CA ASP A 134 0.83 2.68 10.20
C ASP A 134 0.94 4.21 10.27
N GLU A 135 2.17 4.73 10.17
CA GLU A 135 2.44 6.18 10.14
C GLU A 135 1.72 6.87 8.96
N ILE A 136 1.73 6.25 7.78
CA ILE A 136 1.02 6.74 6.59
C ILE A 136 -0.49 6.71 6.78
N GLY A 137 -1.04 5.61 7.31
CA GLY A 137 -2.47 5.52 7.61
C GLY A 137 -2.92 6.64 8.54
N ASN A 138 -2.19 6.86 9.64
CA ASN A 138 -2.51 7.91 10.61
C ASN A 138 -2.40 9.32 10.00
N ALA A 139 -1.41 9.57 9.13
CA ALA A 139 -1.28 10.84 8.43
C ALA A 139 -2.43 11.10 7.45
N ILE A 140 -2.91 10.06 6.74
CA ILE A 140 -4.08 10.17 5.85
C ILE A 140 -5.33 10.50 6.67
N GLU A 141 -5.53 9.86 7.82
CA GLU A 141 -6.66 10.17 8.72
C GLU A 141 -6.68 11.63 9.15
N GLU A 142 -5.54 12.19 9.57
CA GLU A 142 -5.48 13.57 10.04
C GLU A 142 -5.67 14.58 8.90
N LEU A 143 -4.98 14.38 7.78
CA LEU A 143 -5.00 15.32 6.65
C LEU A 143 -6.35 15.35 5.91
N TYR A 144 -7.02 14.20 5.84
CA TYR A 144 -8.24 14.04 5.04
C TYR A 144 -9.48 13.75 5.88
N LYS A 145 -9.49 14.10 7.17
CA LYS A 145 -10.61 13.87 8.09
C LYS A 145 -11.98 14.36 7.57
N ASP A 146 -12.00 15.46 6.84
CA ASP A 146 -13.23 16.06 6.31
C ASP A 146 -13.76 15.35 5.05
N ASN A 147 -12.98 14.45 4.46
CA ASN A 147 -13.31 13.68 3.25
C ASN A 147 -12.75 12.25 3.30
N ILE A 148 -12.75 11.66 4.50
CA ILE A 148 -12.06 10.40 4.79
C ILE A 148 -12.61 9.22 3.98
N ASP A 149 -13.85 9.32 3.51
CA ASP A 149 -14.52 8.30 2.71
C ASP A 149 -13.95 8.14 1.30
N GLU A 150 -13.23 9.13 0.78
CA GLU A 150 -12.42 8.99 -0.45
C GLU A 150 -11.15 8.17 -0.21
N HIS A 151 -10.76 7.95 1.05
CA HIS A 151 -9.50 7.28 1.41
C HIS A 151 -9.69 5.91 2.04
N TYR A 152 -10.92 5.42 2.22
CA TYR A 152 -11.18 4.11 2.85
C TYR A 152 -10.42 2.95 2.21
N GLY A 153 -10.33 2.91 0.88
CA GLY A 153 -9.62 1.85 0.16
C GLY A 153 -8.12 1.86 0.45
N VAL A 154 -7.50 3.03 0.45
CA VAL A 154 -6.05 3.19 0.72
C VAL A 154 -5.75 2.94 2.20
N LEU A 155 -6.58 3.44 3.12
CA LEU A 155 -6.46 3.18 4.56
C LEU A 155 -6.60 1.69 4.90
N SER A 156 -7.50 0.98 4.21
CA SER A 156 -7.65 -0.48 4.30
C SER A 156 -6.33 -1.20 4.00
N GLU A 157 -5.60 -0.80 2.94
CA GLU A 157 -4.31 -1.39 2.59
C GLU A 157 -3.21 -1.05 3.60
N HIS A 158 -3.09 0.22 3.99
CA HIS A 158 -2.05 0.65 4.93
C HIS A 158 -2.21 -0.04 6.29
N TYR A 159 -3.40 -0.07 6.87
CA TYR A 159 -3.58 -0.69 8.18
C TYR A 159 -3.52 -2.22 8.16
N ALA A 160 -3.96 -2.86 7.08
CA ALA A 160 -3.76 -4.30 6.92
C ALA A 160 -2.26 -4.63 6.81
N THR A 161 -1.49 -3.84 6.05
CA THR A 161 -0.03 -4.02 5.88
C THR A 161 0.74 -3.72 7.16
N SER A 162 0.27 -2.77 7.98
CA SER A 162 0.89 -2.44 9.27
C SER A 162 0.59 -3.44 10.38
N GLU A 163 -0.28 -4.42 10.12
CA GLU A 163 -0.86 -5.35 11.12
C GLU A 163 -1.67 -4.62 12.20
N ASN A 164 -2.10 -3.39 11.94
CA ASN A 164 -3.15 -2.73 12.71
C ASN A 164 -4.50 -3.28 12.27
N TYR A 165 -4.75 -4.55 12.61
CA TYR A 165 -5.91 -5.29 12.12
C TYR A 165 -7.25 -4.72 12.60
N GLU A 166 -7.27 -3.95 13.69
CA GLU A 166 -8.47 -3.26 14.14
C GLU A 166 -8.90 -2.19 13.13
N LYS A 167 -8.01 -1.24 12.81
CA LYS A 167 -8.26 -0.23 11.78
C LYS A 167 -8.35 -0.84 10.38
N GLY A 168 -7.55 -1.87 10.09
CA GLY A 168 -7.61 -2.62 8.84
C GLY A 168 -8.99 -3.23 8.61
N ALA A 169 -9.60 -3.83 9.63
CA ALA A 169 -10.96 -4.34 9.56
C ALA A 169 -11.99 -3.23 9.38
N GLU A 170 -11.86 -2.14 10.13
CA GLU A 170 -12.76 -0.98 10.09
C GLU A 170 -12.81 -0.34 8.70
N TYR A 171 -11.66 0.08 8.17
CA TYR A 171 -11.58 0.74 6.86
C TYR A 171 -11.93 -0.20 5.72
N SER A 172 -11.60 -1.49 5.81
CA SER A 172 -12.07 -2.48 4.84
C SER A 172 -13.60 -2.62 4.87
N SER A 173 -14.23 -2.58 6.05
CA SER A 173 -15.70 -2.61 6.15
C SER A 173 -16.34 -1.35 5.55
N LEU A 174 -15.74 -0.19 5.78
CA LEU A 174 -16.19 1.09 5.23
C LEU A 174 -16.04 1.14 3.70
N ALA A 175 -14.89 0.71 3.17
CA ALA A 175 -14.63 0.57 1.74
C ALA A 175 -15.63 -0.40 1.08
N ALA A 176 -15.88 -1.55 1.69
CA ALA A 176 -16.84 -2.53 1.20
C ALA A 176 -18.27 -1.95 1.12
N LYS A 177 -18.67 -1.16 2.14
CA LYS A 177 -19.97 -0.48 2.16
C LYS A 177 -20.07 0.62 1.10
N LYS A 178 -19.00 1.38 0.85
CA LYS A 178 -18.94 2.41 -0.22
C LYS A 178 -19.03 1.75 -1.60
N ALA A 179 -18.19 0.76 -1.88
CA ALA A 179 -18.21 -0.01 -3.13
C ALA A 179 -19.59 -0.62 -3.43
N ARG A 180 -20.25 -1.19 -2.41
CA ARG A 180 -21.63 -1.70 -2.56
C ARG A 180 -22.63 -0.61 -2.92
N LYS A 181 -22.55 0.58 -2.31
CA LYS A 181 -23.44 1.71 -2.64
C LYS A 181 -23.25 2.18 -4.08
N GLU A 182 -22.03 2.06 -4.60
CA GLU A 182 -21.66 2.38 -5.98
C GLU A 182 -21.91 1.22 -6.96
N ALA A 183 -22.50 0.10 -6.49
CA ALA A 183 -22.74 -1.13 -7.24
C ALA A 183 -21.49 -1.87 -7.76
N SER A 184 -20.31 -1.54 -7.23
CA SER A 184 -19.06 -2.27 -7.45
C SER A 184 -18.97 -3.50 -6.54
N PHE A 185 -19.73 -4.55 -6.84
CA PHE A 185 -19.83 -5.73 -5.97
C PHE A 185 -18.53 -6.53 -5.86
N ASN A 186 -17.70 -6.59 -6.92
CA ASN A 186 -16.39 -7.24 -6.84
C ASN A 186 -15.47 -6.55 -5.82
N ASP A 187 -15.45 -5.22 -5.82
CA ASP A 187 -14.69 -4.45 -4.83
C ASP A 187 -15.30 -4.60 -3.42
N ALA A 188 -16.64 -4.63 -3.32
CA ALA A 188 -17.32 -4.88 -2.06
C ALA A 188 -16.97 -6.26 -1.46
N ILE A 189 -16.86 -7.29 -2.30
CA ILE A 189 -16.39 -8.63 -1.92
C ILE A 189 -14.92 -8.57 -1.48
N ALA A 190 -14.03 -8.00 -2.28
CA ALA A 190 -12.60 -7.93 -1.97
C ALA A 190 -12.32 -7.21 -0.63
N TYR A 191 -12.97 -6.08 -0.39
CA TYR A 191 -12.87 -5.38 0.89
C TYR A 191 -13.58 -6.12 2.03
N GLY A 192 -14.69 -6.82 1.75
CA GLY A 192 -15.38 -7.66 2.73
C GLY A 192 -14.52 -8.83 3.23
N GLU A 193 -13.86 -9.54 2.31
CA GLU A 193 -12.88 -10.59 2.60
C GLU A 193 -11.75 -10.07 3.48
N LYS A 194 -11.16 -8.93 3.09
CA LYS A 194 -10.07 -8.32 3.87
C LYS A 194 -10.50 -7.91 5.27
N SER A 195 -11.71 -7.38 5.42
CA SER A 195 -12.28 -7.05 6.73
C SER A 195 -12.38 -8.28 7.61
N ALA A 196 -12.90 -9.39 7.07
CA ALA A 196 -12.98 -10.67 7.79
C ALA A 196 -11.60 -11.21 8.18
N VAL A 197 -10.62 -11.21 7.25
CA VAL A 197 -9.25 -11.66 7.52
C VAL A 197 -8.59 -10.83 8.63
N CYS A 198 -8.75 -9.51 8.62
CA CYS A 198 -8.22 -8.65 9.68
C CYS A 198 -8.84 -9.00 11.04
N LEU A 199 -10.16 -9.14 11.12
CA LEU A 199 -10.84 -9.50 12.36
C LEU A 199 -10.39 -10.86 12.91
N GLU A 200 -10.13 -11.84 12.04
CA GLU A 200 -9.64 -13.17 12.44
C GLU A 200 -8.22 -13.15 13.04
N LYS A 201 -7.44 -12.09 12.78
CA LYS A 201 -6.11 -11.89 13.37
C LYS A 201 -6.15 -11.24 14.76
N LEU A 202 -7.29 -10.68 15.17
CA LEU A 202 -7.44 -10.05 16.48
C LEU A 202 -7.61 -11.10 17.59
N PRO A 203 -7.20 -10.78 18.84
CA PRO A 203 -7.49 -11.62 20.00
C PRO A 203 -9.00 -11.88 20.13
N ARG A 204 -9.37 -13.16 20.27
CA ARG A 204 -10.77 -13.58 20.37
C ARG A 204 -11.40 -13.04 21.65
N THR A 205 -12.39 -12.17 21.48
CA THR A 205 -13.26 -11.65 22.53
C THR A 205 -14.70 -11.72 22.04
N LYS A 206 -15.68 -11.67 22.93
CA LYS A 206 -17.10 -11.65 22.53
C LYS A 206 -17.46 -10.52 21.56
N ASP A 207 -16.77 -9.38 21.62
CA ASP A 207 -16.96 -8.26 20.69
C ASP A 207 -16.37 -8.57 19.31
N VAL A 208 -15.13 -9.07 19.27
CA VAL A 208 -14.47 -9.49 18.02
C VAL A 208 -15.25 -10.63 17.35
N ASP A 209 -15.75 -11.60 18.12
CA ASP A 209 -16.56 -12.70 17.59
C ASP A 209 -17.83 -12.19 16.89
N LYS A 210 -18.52 -11.22 17.49
CA LYS A 210 -19.69 -10.56 16.87
C LYS A 210 -19.31 -9.83 15.59
N LYS A 211 -18.20 -9.08 15.59
CA LYS A 211 -17.69 -8.41 14.40
C LYS A 211 -17.35 -9.39 13.27
N ILE A 212 -16.77 -10.55 13.60
CA ILE A 212 -16.48 -11.62 12.63
C ILE A 212 -17.77 -12.17 12.03
N ILE A 213 -18.78 -12.46 12.85
CA ILE A 213 -20.10 -12.89 12.38
C ILE A 213 -20.70 -11.83 11.45
N ASP A 214 -20.70 -10.57 11.86
CA ASP A 214 -21.23 -9.45 11.07
C ASP A 214 -20.52 -9.32 9.71
N ALA A 215 -19.20 -9.40 9.69
CA ALA A 215 -18.39 -9.30 8.48
C ALA A 215 -18.65 -10.47 7.53
N LYS A 216 -18.61 -11.72 8.03
CA LYS A 216 -18.82 -12.93 7.21
C LYS A 216 -20.25 -13.06 6.68
N VAL A 217 -21.26 -12.68 7.46
CA VAL A 217 -22.64 -12.60 6.96
C VAL A 217 -22.76 -11.55 5.87
N THR A 218 -22.17 -10.37 6.07
CA THR A 218 -22.19 -9.30 5.06
C THR A 218 -21.51 -9.76 3.76
N LEU A 219 -20.36 -10.43 3.86
CA LEU A 219 -19.65 -11.02 2.72
C LEU A 219 -20.51 -12.08 2.01
N GLY A 220 -21.14 -12.99 2.75
CA GLY A 220 -22.05 -13.99 2.18
C GLY A 220 -23.25 -13.37 1.44
N LEU A 221 -23.77 -12.24 1.91
CA LEU A 221 -24.80 -11.48 1.19
C LEU A 221 -24.27 -10.89 -0.12
N TYR A 222 -23.02 -10.39 -0.17
CA TYR A 222 -22.43 -9.87 -1.39
C TYR A 222 -22.20 -10.98 -2.43
N TYR A 223 -21.69 -12.12 -2.00
CA TYR A 223 -21.56 -13.28 -2.88
C TYR A 223 -22.92 -13.74 -3.45
N ASN A 224 -23.96 -13.81 -2.63
CA ASN A 224 -25.30 -14.15 -3.11
C ASN A 224 -25.85 -13.14 -4.12
N GLN A 225 -25.57 -11.84 -3.94
CA GLN A 225 -25.97 -10.81 -4.91
C GLN A 225 -25.27 -10.98 -6.27
N MET A 226 -24.08 -11.59 -6.28
CA MET A 226 -23.32 -11.92 -7.48
C MET A 226 -23.57 -13.34 -7.98
N PHE A 227 -24.53 -14.07 -7.40
CA PHE A 227 -24.83 -15.48 -7.71
C PHE A 227 -23.67 -16.45 -7.40
N HIS A 228 -22.73 -16.06 -6.54
CA HIS A 228 -21.61 -16.87 -6.07
C HIS A 228 -22.06 -17.69 -4.84
N HIS A 229 -22.98 -18.62 -5.05
CA HIS A 229 -23.69 -19.28 -3.95
C HIS A 229 -22.85 -20.27 -3.15
N VAL A 230 -21.81 -20.85 -3.77
CA VAL A 230 -20.84 -21.71 -3.09
C VAL A 230 -20.03 -20.87 -2.10
N GLU A 231 -19.46 -19.77 -2.56
CA GLU A 231 -18.67 -18.83 -1.78
C GLU A 231 -19.52 -18.18 -0.68
N ALA A 232 -20.79 -17.89 -0.96
CA ALA A 232 -21.73 -17.40 0.03
C ALA A 232 -21.91 -18.39 1.20
N LYS A 233 -22.06 -19.69 0.91
CA LYS A 233 -22.11 -20.75 1.93
C LYS A 233 -20.79 -20.83 2.70
N GLU A 234 -19.66 -20.90 1.98
CA GLU A 234 -18.33 -21.02 2.57
C GLU A 234 -17.99 -19.86 3.51
N ALA A 235 -18.49 -18.65 3.21
CA ALA A 235 -18.31 -17.50 4.08
C ALA A 235 -19.03 -17.66 5.44
N VAL A 236 -20.23 -18.26 5.48
CA VAL A 236 -21.06 -18.30 6.70
C VAL A 236 -21.02 -19.63 7.45
N GLU A 237 -20.66 -20.73 6.80
CA GLU A 237 -20.63 -22.05 7.43
C GLU A 237 -19.72 -22.12 8.68
N PRO A 238 -18.51 -21.53 8.67
CA PRO A 238 -17.62 -21.57 9.84
C PRO A 238 -18.09 -20.75 11.05
N ILE A 239 -19.12 -19.91 10.90
CA ILE A 239 -19.61 -19.03 11.97
C ILE A 239 -20.98 -19.44 12.53
N ILE A 240 -21.57 -20.54 12.05
CA ILE A 240 -22.89 -20.99 12.51
C ILE A 240 -22.86 -21.28 14.02
N GLU A 241 -21.96 -22.15 14.45
CA GLU A 241 -21.84 -22.57 15.86
C GLU A 241 -21.59 -21.35 16.77
N LEU A 242 -20.64 -20.51 16.38
CA LEU A 242 -20.32 -19.28 17.10
C LEU A 242 -21.52 -18.32 17.22
N ALA A 243 -22.32 -18.18 16.15
CA ALA A 243 -23.51 -17.33 16.17
C ALA A 243 -24.61 -17.87 17.09
N LEU A 244 -24.77 -19.21 17.16
CA LEU A 244 -25.71 -19.88 18.06
C LEU A 244 -25.27 -19.76 19.51
N GLU A 245 -23.99 -19.99 19.81
CA GLU A 245 -23.42 -19.86 21.16
C GLU A 245 -23.58 -18.45 21.74
N LEU A 246 -23.47 -17.42 20.90
CA LEU A 246 -23.61 -16.03 21.30
C LEU A 246 -25.07 -15.53 21.32
N ASP A 247 -26.05 -16.37 20.96
CA ASP A 247 -27.46 -16.00 20.75
C ASP A 247 -27.60 -14.73 19.87
N TYR A 248 -26.80 -14.61 18.80
CA TYR A 248 -26.76 -13.40 17.98
C TYR A 248 -27.88 -13.39 16.91
N LYS A 249 -29.12 -13.36 17.41
CA LYS A 249 -30.37 -13.58 16.65
C LYS A 249 -30.48 -12.86 15.30
N PRO A 250 -30.13 -11.56 15.17
CA PRO A 250 -30.26 -10.87 13.87
C PRO A 250 -29.49 -11.58 12.75
N ARG A 251 -28.30 -12.13 13.05
CA ARG A 251 -27.42 -12.76 12.06
C ARG A 251 -27.74 -14.22 11.81
N ILE A 252 -28.26 -14.95 12.79
CA ILE A 252 -28.68 -16.35 12.62
C ILE A 252 -29.68 -16.49 11.46
N SER A 253 -30.68 -15.59 11.38
CA SER A 253 -31.66 -15.61 10.28
C SER A 253 -31.04 -15.44 8.89
N GLN A 254 -30.06 -14.55 8.77
CA GLN A 254 -29.36 -14.28 7.51
C GLN A 254 -28.45 -15.44 7.12
N ILE A 255 -27.76 -16.06 8.09
CA ILE A 255 -26.95 -17.27 7.89
C ILE A 255 -27.82 -18.38 7.29
N TYR A 256 -28.97 -18.67 7.89
CA TYR A 256 -29.87 -19.70 7.35
C TYR A 256 -30.47 -19.33 5.98
N THR A 257 -30.72 -18.04 5.72
CA THR A 257 -31.15 -17.59 4.39
C THR A 257 -30.09 -17.87 3.33
N ILE A 258 -28.82 -17.61 3.64
CA ILE A 258 -27.70 -17.86 2.74
C ILE A 258 -27.56 -19.37 2.47
N ILE A 259 -27.56 -20.19 3.52
CA ILE A 259 -27.47 -21.66 3.40
C ILE A 259 -28.65 -22.24 2.63
N GLY A 260 -29.87 -21.78 2.91
CA GLY A 260 -31.08 -22.22 2.23
C GLY A 260 -31.09 -21.86 0.74
N THR A 261 -30.54 -20.69 0.38
CA THR A 261 -30.39 -20.26 -1.01
C THR A 261 -29.48 -21.23 -1.78
N TYR A 262 -28.32 -21.59 -1.21
CA TYR A 262 -27.43 -22.60 -1.78
C TYR A 262 -28.11 -23.97 -1.92
N ALA A 263 -28.79 -24.44 -0.86
CA ALA A 263 -29.44 -25.75 -0.87
C ALA A 263 -30.55 -25.86 -1.92
N GLY A 264 -31.22 -24.76 -2.29
CA GLY A 264 -32.24 -24.73 -3.34
C GLY A 264 -31.70 -24.82 -4.77
N MET A 265 -30.38 -24.84 -4.98
CA MET A 265 -29.75 -24.95 -6.31
C MET A 265 -29.24 -26.35 -6.64
N ILE A 266 -29.19 -27.23 -5.65
CA ILE A 266 -28.81 -28.64 -5.78
C ILE A 266 -30.09 -29.47 -6.01
#